data_AF-A0A2D5Q983-F1
#
_entry.id   AF-A0A2D5Q983-F1
#
_cell.length_a   1.000
_cell.length_b   1.000
_cell.length_c   1.000
_cell.angle_alpha   90.00
_cell.angle_beta   90.00
_cell.angle_gamma   90.00
#
_symmetry.space_group_name_H-M   'P 1'
#
loop_
_entity.id
_entity.type
_entity.pdbx_description
1 polymer ?
#
loop_
_entity_poly.entity_id
_entity_poly.type
_entity_poly.pdbx_seq_one_letter_code
_entity_poly.pdbx_strand_id
1 'polypeptide(L)'
;MGEPWSDIVTHLRGQRLLAPQSLQDRLLGLADPKSVIEAASALNLSGGMLTASMLDEMIAHAGTQSTAAPATTPKQNVVQQLPEDLARTVAPISEPEPVDLLLRNNLPDWNQADFSMHASDASSDITVHYDITGNSTTEGKMTDITAC
;
A
#
# COMPACT_ATOMS: atom_id res chain seq x y z
N MET A 1 24.39 -18.14 -14.23
CA MET A 1 23.20 -18.87 -14.69
C MET A 1 22.44 -19.38 -13.47
N GLY A 2 21.70 -18.52 -12.79
CA GLY A 2 21.01 -18.85 -11.53
C GLY A 2 19.71 -18.07 -11.34
N GLU A 3 19.05 -17.72 -12.44
CA GLU A 3 18.01 -16.68 -12.47
C GLU A 3 16.53 -17.14 -12.60
N PRO A 4 16.12 -18.42 -12.65
CA PRO A 4 14.68 -18.71 -12.70
C PRO A 4 13.98 -18.53 -11.34
N TRP A 5 14.65 -18.88 -10.23
CA TRP A 5 14.00 -18.93 -8.92
C TRP A 5 13.81 -17.55 -8.28
N SER A 6 14.78 -16.64 -8.42
CA SER A 6 14.70 -15.28 -7.89
C SER A 6 13.49 -14.52 -8.45
N ASP A 7 13.23 -14.68 -9.75
CA ASP A 7 12.15 -14.00 -10.45
C ASP A 7 10.78 -14.56 -10.03
N ILE A 8 10.69 -15.89 -9.90
CA ILE A 8 9.48 -16.57 -9.38
C ILE A 8 9.19 -16.13 -7.95
N VAL A 9 10.20 -16.05 -7.09
CA VAL A 9 10.05 -15.60 -5.70
C VAL A 9 9.65 -14.14 -5.62
N THR A 10 10.18 -13.29 -6.51
CA THR A 10 9.82 -11.86 -6.57
C THR A 10 8.34 -11.70 -6.95
N HIS A 11 7.86 -12.48 -7.93
CA HIS A 11 6.44 -12.51 -8.29
C HIS A 11 5.55 -13.06 -7.18
N LEU A 12 5.96 -14.14 -6.50
CA LEU A 12 5.25 -14.69 -5.34
C LEU A 12 5.13 -13.68 -4.19
N ARG A 13 6.23 -12.96 -3.90
CA ARG A 13 6.25 -11.89 -2.88
C ARG A 13 5.35 -10.72 -3.25
N GLY A 14 5.29 -10.36 -4.53
CA GLY A 14 4.33 -9.37 -5.03
C GLY A 14 2.88 -9.74 -4.71
N GLN A 15 2.55 -11.04 -4.74
CA GLN A 15 1.24 -11.58 -4.36
C GLN A 15 1.12 -11.94 -2.86
N ARG A 16 2.11 -11.56 -2.03
CA ARG A 16 2.19 -11.88 -0.59
C ARG A 16 2.19 -13.38 -0.25
N LEU A 17 2.65 -14.23 -1.17
CA LEU A 17 2.75 -15.68 -0.99
C LEU A 17 4.20 -16.11 -0.75
N LEU A 18 4.39 -17.10 0.12
CA LEU A 18 5.70 -17.69 0.42
C LEU A 18 5.71 -19.17 0.06
N ALA A 19 6.64 -19.59 -0.80
CA ALA A 19 6.79 -20.99 -1.15
C ALA A 19 7.75 -21.71 -0.19
N PRO A 20 7.36 -22.87 0.39
CA PRO A 20 8.29 -23.76 1.08
C PRO A 20 9.25 -24.43 0.09
N GLN A 21 10.45 -24.82 0.53
CA GLN A 21 11.44 -25.48 -0.34
C GLN A 21 10.92 -26.79 -0.96
N SER A 22 9.99 -27.48 -0.30
CA SER A 22 9.36 -28.69 -0.84
C SER A 22 8.55 -28.45 -2.11
N LEU A 23 8.11 -27.22 -2.36
CA LEU A 23 7.34 -26.84 -3.56
C LEU A 23 8.20 -26.13 -4.61
N GLN A 24 9.48 -25.86 -4.31
CA GLN A 24 10.41 -25.24 -5.25
C GLN A 24 10.62 -26.08 -6.51
N ASP A 25 10.87 -27.38 -6.36
CA ASP A 25 11.07 -28.28 -7.50
C ASP A 25 9.80 -28.40 -8.35
N ARG A 26 8.62 -28.39 -7.70
CA ARG A 26 7.34 -28.39 -8.41
C ARG A 26 7.11 -27.10 -9.19
N LEU A 27 7.44 -25.94 -8.62
CA LEU A 27 7.32 -24.65 -9.30
C LEU A 27 8.32 -24.49 -10.45
N LEU A 28 9.54 -25.04 -10.31
CA LEU A 28 10.55 -25.05 -11.37
C LEU A 28 10.23 -26.03 -12.50
N GLY A 29 9.48 -27.09 -12.22
CA GLY A 29 9.03 -28.07 -13.22
C GLY A 29 7.81 -27.64 -14.04
N LEU A 30 7.15 -26.54 -13.68
CA LEU A 30 6.02 -26.00 -14.44
C LEU A 30 6.51 -25.21 -15.66
N ALA A 31 5.84 -25.40 -16.81
CA ALA A 31 6.19 -24.70 -18.04
C ALA A 31 6.04 -23.17 -17.92
N ASP A 32 5.02 -22.71 -17.19
CA ASP A 32 4.73 -21.29 -16.98
C ASP A 32 4.40 -20.98 -15.51
N PRO A 33 5.41 -20.76 -14.63
CA PRO A 33 5.18 -20.50 -13.22
C PRO A 33 4.44 -19.17 -12.96
N LYS A 34 4.58 -18.19 -13.86
CA LYS A 34 3.98 -16.85 -13.70
C LYS A 34 2.44 -16.88 -13.84
N SER A 35 1.91 -17.64 -14.79
CA SER A 35 0.46 -17.74 -15.00
C SER A 35 -0.24 -18.44 -13.83
N VAL A 36 0.42 -19.45 -13.26
CA VAL A 36 -0.06 -20.14 -12.05
C VAL A 36 -0.08 -19.17 -10.87
N ILE A 37 0.94 -18.32 -10.69
CA ILE A 37 0.97 -17.29 -9.64
C ILE A 37 -0.13 -16.22 -9.83
N GLU A 38 -0.41 -15.81 -11.07
CA GLU A 38 -1.53 -14.89 -11.35
C GLU A 38 -2.89 -15.53 -11.02
N ALA A 39 -3.06 -16.83 -11.26
CA ALA A 39 -4.25 -17.56 -10.83
C ALA A 39 -4.43 -17.52 -9.29
N ALA A 40 -3.36 -17.41 -8.50
CA ALA A 40 -3.45 -17.23 -7.05
C ALA A 40 -4.19 -15.94 -6.67
N SER A 41 -3.98 -14.87 -7.43
CA SER A 41 -4.66 -13.57 -7.22
C SER A 41 -6.15 -13.67 -7.54
N ALA A 42 -6.52 -14.46 -8.56
CA ALA A 42 -7.92 -14.73 -8.90
C ALA A 42 -8.64 -15.56 -7.82
N LEU A 43 -7.90 -16.42 -7.12
CA LEU A 43 -8.43 -17.27 -6.05
C LEU A 43 -8.52 -16.56 -4.68
N ASN A 44 -8.18 -15.26 -4.60
CA ASN A 44 -8.13 -14.49 -3.35
C ASN A 44 -7.33 -15.19 -2.23
N LEU A 45 -6.32 -15.99 -2.58
CA LEU A 45 -5.43 -16.64 -1.62
C LEU A 45 -4.51 -15.57 -1.01
N SER A 46 -5.05 -14.87 -0.03
CA SER A 46 -4.49 -13.62 0.49
C SER A 46 -3.59 -13.91 1.68
N GLY A 47 -2.29 -13.99 1.42
CA GLY A 47 -1.25 -13.97 2.45
C GLY A 47 -1.06 -15.29 3.20
N GLY A 48 0.07 -15.95 2.96
CA GLY A 48 0.42 -17.17 3.69
C GLY A 48 1.47 -18.03 3.00
N MET A 49 1.77 -19.16 3.64
CA MET A 49 2.61 -20.21 3.06
C MET A 49 1.82 -20.97 1.99
N LEU A 50 2.39 -21.16 0.81
CA LEU A 50 1.82 -21.96 -0.25
C LEU A 50 1.80 -23.43 0.21
N THR A 51 0.60 -24.02 0.30
CA THR A 51 0.44 -25.45 0.57
C THR A 51 0.32 -26.24 -0.74
N ALA A 52 0.55 -27.55 -0.68
CA ALA A 52 0.47 -28.41 -1.87
C ALA A 52 -0.92 -28.40 -2.52
N SER A 53 -1.98 -28.38 -1.70
CA SER A 53 -3.37 -28.30 -2.17
C SER A 53 -3.68 -26.97 -2.87
N MET A 54 -3.19 -25.84 -2.34
CA MET A 54 -3.35 -24.53 -2.98
C MET A 54 -2.64 -24.46 -4.33
N LEU A 55 -1.46 -25.06 -4.45
CA LEU A 55 -0.74 -25.12 -5.72
C LEU A 55 -1.49 -25.96 -6.76
N ASP A 56 -2.05 -27.11 -6.38
CA ASP A 56 -2.83 -27.94 -7.30
C ASP A 56 -4.12 -27.23 -7.77
N GLU A 57 -4.79 -26.46 -6.90
CA GLU A 57 -5.93 -25.61 -7.27
C GLU A 57 -5.54 -24.49 -8.26
N MET A 58 -4.39 -23.85 -8.04
CA MET A 58 -3.85 -22.82 -8.93
C MET A 58 -3.49 -23.40 -10.31
N ILE A 59 -2.92 -24.60 -10.35
CA ILE A 59 -2.60 -25.31 -11.60
C ILE A 59 -3.89 -25.67 -12.36
N ALA A 60 -4.92 -26.15 -11.65
CA ALA A 60 -6.22 -26.46 -12.25
C ALA A 60 -6.90 -25.23 -12.86
N HIS A 61 -6.80 -24.07 -12.20
CA HIS A 61 -7.30 -22.80 -12.70
C HIS A 61 -6.48 -22.22 -13.87
N ALA A 62 -5.15 -22.38 -13.85
CA ALA A 62 -4.29 -21.95 -14.95
C ALA A 62 -4.57 -22.76 -16.24
N GLY A 63 -4.84 -24.08 -16.10
CA GLY A 63 -5.22 -24.93 -17.23
C GLY A 63 -6.57 -24.56 -17.87
N THR A 64 -7.47 -23.92 -17.13
CA THR A 64 -8.78 -23.47 -17.65
C THR A 64 -8.77 -22.05 -18.23
N GLN A 65 -7.79 -21.21 -17.89
CA GLN A 65 -7.72 -19.83 -18.38
C GLN A 65 -7.06 -19.68 -19.77
N SER A 66 -6.56 -20.76 -20.37
CA SER A 66 -5.84 -20.69 -21.65
C SER A 66 -6.72 -20.37 -22.88
N THR A 67 -8.03 -20.15 -22.71
CA THR A 67 -8.93 -19.67 -23.77
C THR A 67 -10.02 -18.74 -23.23
N ALA A 68 -9.65 -17.58 -22.68
CA ALA A 68 -10.59 -16.45 -22.61
C ALA A 68 -9.84 -15.12 -22.46
N ALA A 69 -10.16 -14.21 -23.38
CA ALA A 69 -9.86 -12.79 -23.31
C ALA A 69 -10.15 -12.19 -21.91
N PRO A 70 -9.45 -11.10 -21.52
CA PRO A 70 -9.41 -10.63 -20.14
C PRO A 70 -10.79 -10.21 -19.64
N ALA A 71 -11.35 -10.99 -18.71
CA ALA A 71 -12.51 -10.60 -17.94
C ALA A 71 -12.07 -9.62 -16.84
N THR A 72 -12.36 -8.36 -17.11
CA THR A 72 -12.33 -7.22 -16.19
C THR A 72 -12.98 -7.55 -14.85
N THR A 73 -12.19 -7.61 -13.78
CA THR A 73 -12.61 -7.06 -12.48
C THR A 73 -13.20 -5.66 -12.69
N PRO A 74 -14.29 -5.28 -12.00
CA PRO A 74 -14.83 -3.92 -12.07
C PRO A 74 -13.87 -2.97 -11.36
N LYS A 75 -12.79 -2.60 -12.05
CA LYS A 75 -12.01 -1.42 -11.73
C LYS A 75 -12.95 -0.25 -12.01
N GLN A 76 -13.21 0.51 -10.96
CA GLN A 76 -13.94 1.77 -10.99
C GLN A 76 -13.58 2.55 -12.25
N ASN A 77 -14.60 3.08 -12.91
CA ASN A 77 -14.52 3.82 -14.16
C ASN A 77 -13.73 5.11 -13.92
N VAL A 78 -12.40 5.02 -13.89
CA VAL A 78 -11.50 6.16 -13.93
C VAL A 78 -11.37 6.52 -15.39
N VAL A 79 -12.18 7.50 -15.77
CA VAL A 79 -12.23 8.17 -17.07
C VAL A 79 -10.84 8.19 -17.71
N GLN A 80 -10.70 7.42 -18.79
CA GLN A 80 -9.55 7.43 -19.69
C GLN A 80 -9.58 8.74 -20.48
N GLN A 81 -9.21 9.85 -19.84
CA GLN A 81 -8.90 11.09 -20.53
C GLN A 81 -7.55 11.55 -20.01
N LEU A 82 -6.55 11.56 -20.90
CA LEU A 82 -5.26 12.22 -20.63
C LEU A 82 -5.55 13.67 -20.22
N PRO A 83 -5.18 14.12 -19.02
CA PRO A 83 -5.25 15.53 -18.67
C PRO A 83 -4.06 16.23 -19.33
N GLU A 84 -4.31 17.15 -20.27
CA GLU A 84 -3.26 18.06 -20.78
C GLU A 84 -2.77 19.06 -19.71
N ASP A 85 -3.41 19.08 -18.54
CA ASP A 85 -3.07 19.95 -17.41
C ASP A 85 -2.84 19.13 -16.13
N LEU A 86 -1.71 18.43 -16.08
CA LEU A 86 -1.26 17.61 -14.94
C LEU A 86 -1.01 18.41 -13.64
N ALA A 87 -1.05 19.74 -13.68
CA ALA A 87 -0.72 20.59 -12.55
C ALA A 87 -1.94 21.01 -11.71
N ARG A 88 -3.17 20.71 -12.16
CA ARG A 88 -4.41 21.07 -11.45
C ARG A 88 -5.14 19.84 -10.95
N THR A 89 -4.73 19.33 -9.80
CA THR A 89 -5.51 18.32 -9.07
C THR A 89 -6.63 19.03 -8.33
N VAL A 90 -7.87 18.85 -8.78
CA VAL A 90 -9.06 19.35 -8.09
C VAL A 90 -9.46 18.33 -7.03
N ALA A 91 -9.67 18.79 -5.79
CA ALA A 91 -10.15 17.93 -4.71
C ALA A 91 -11.56 17.37 -5.05
N PRO A 92 -11.92 16.18 -4.56
CA PRO A 92 -13.27 15.64 -4.74
C PRO A 92 -14.34 16.63 -4.26
N ILE A 93 -15.45 16.70 -5.00
CA ILE A 93 -16.58 17.62 -4.70
C ILE A 93 -17.31 17.21 -3.41
N SER A 94 -17.26 15.92 -3.04
CA SER A 94 -17.88 15.42 -1.81
C SER A 94 -16.92 15.51 -0.65
N GLU A 95 -17.43 15.91 0.52
CA GLU A 95 -16.72 15.73 1.78
C GLU A 95 -16.39 14.24 1.98
N PRO A 96 -15.14 13.90 2.30
CA PRO A 96 -14.77 12.52 2.62
C PRO A 96 -15.44 12.11 3.92
N GLU A 97 -15.95 10.88 3.97
CA GLU A 97 -16.50 10.32 5.21
C GLU A 97 -15.39 10.20 6.26
N PRO A 98 -15.60 10.66 7.51
CA PRO A 98 -14.63 10.49 8.58
C PRO A 98 -14.37 9.00 8.80
N VAL A 99 -13.12 8.57 8.55
CA VAL A 99 -12.70 7.20 8.87
C VAL A 99 -12.47 7.11 10.37
N ASP A 100 -13.21 6.23 11.04
CA ASP A 100 -12.93 5.87 12.43
C ASP A 100 -11.65 5.03 12.46
N LEU A 101 -10.52 5.70 12.60
CA LEU A 101 -9.24 5.05 12.82
C LEU A 101 -9.31 4.42 14.21
N LEU A 102 -9.15 3.09 14.28
CA LEU A 102 -8.90 2.43 15.55
C LEU A 102 -7.54 2.92 16.06
N LEU A 103 -7.56 3.96 16.90
CA LEU A 103 -6.37 4.38 17.63
C LEU A 103 -5.84 3.17 18.40
N ARG A 104 -4.51 3.06 18.51
CA ARG A 104 -3.82 1.99 19.25
C ARG A 104 -4.42 1.73 20.65
N ASN A 105 -5.02 2.77 21.23
CA ASN A 105 -5.60 2.85 22.56
C ASN A 105 -6.84 1.98 22.82
N ASN A 106 -7.19 1.01 21.95
CA ASN A 106 -8.27 0.04 22.17
C ASN A 106 -7.94 -1.38 21.67
N LEU A 107 -6.66 -1.67 21.39
CA LEU A 107 -6.23 -3.03 21.06
C LEU A 107 -5.95 -3.85 22.33
N PRO A 108 -6.14 -5.18 22.31
CA PRO A 108 -5.91 -6.03 23.48
C PRO A 108 -4.45 -6.08 23.95
N ASP A 109 -3.51 -5.57 23.14
CA ASP A 109 -2.10 -5.41 23.48
C ASP A 109 -1.74 -4.01 24.00
N TRP A 110 -2.72 -3.12 24.15
CA TRP A 110 -2.56 -1.81 24.76
C TRP A 110 -3.13 -1.81 26.17
N ASN A 111 -2.29 -1.46 27.15
CA ASN A 111 -2.69 -1.31 28.54
C ASN A 111 -2.25 0.05 29.06
N GLN A 112 -3.19 0.80 29.61
CA GLN A 112 -2.95 2.11 30.21
C GLN A 112 -1.96 2.04 31.37
N ALA A 113 -1.92 0.93 32.11
CA ALA A 113 -1.01 0.74 33.25
C ALA A 113 0.48 0.54 32.85
N ASP A 114 0.78 0.32 31.57
CA ASP A 114 2.15 0.16 31.09
C ASP A 114 2.89 1.51 30.96
N PHE A 115 2.18 2.64 31.11
CA PHE A 115 2.73 3.98 30.95
C PHE A 115 2.77 4.72 32.30
N SER A 116 3.88 5.40 32.57
CA SER A 116 4.08 6.11 33.85
C SER A 116 3.22 7.37 34.02
N MET A 117 2.64 7.90 32.93
CA MET A 117 1.89 9.16 32.93
C MET A 117 0.95 9.22 31.73
N HIS A 118 -0.26 9.76 31.91
CA HIS A 118 -1.21 9.95 30.81
C HIS A 118 -0.96 11.27 30.09
N ALA A 119 -1.35 11.33 28.81
CA ALA A 119 -1.31 12.58 28.06
C ALA A 119 -2.20 13.69 28.67
N SER A 120 -3.26 13.31 29.39
CA SER A 120 -4.13 14.23 30.15
C SER A 120 -3.46 14.82 31.40
N ASP A 121 -2.42 14.16 31.91
CA ASP A 121 -1.77 14.56 33.17
C ASP A 121 -0.70 15.64 32.93
N ALA A 122 -0.29 15.86 31.68
CA ALA A 122 0.60 16.95 31.30
C ALA A 122 -0.18 18.28 31.26
N SER A 123 0.36 19.31 31.90
CA SER A 123 -0.22 20.66 31.84
C SER A 123 -0.11 21.22 30.42
N SER A 124 -1.24 21.51 29.78
CA SER A 124 -1.30 22.18 28.47
C SER A 124 -1.07 23.69 28.53
N ASP A 125 -0.58 24.22 29.66
CA ASP A 125 -0.30 25.64 29.82
C ASP A 125 1.02 25.99 29.11
N ILE A 126 0.90 26.51 27.89
CA ILE A 126 2.03 26.93 27.07
C ILE A 126 2.08 28.45 27.10
N THR A 127 3.06 29.01 27.82
CA THR A 127 3.32 30.45 27.79
C THR A 127 4.17 30.79 26.55
N VAL A 128 3.51 31.20 25.48
CA VAL A 128 4.17 31.69 24.26
C VAL A 128 4.73 33.09 24.53
N HIS A 129 6.05 33.22 24.56
CA HIS A 129 6.73 34.51 24.58
C HIS A 129 7.04 34.92 23.14
N TYR A 130 6.39 35.98 22.67
CA TYR A 130 6.79 36.61 21.41
C TYR A 130 8.03 37.45 21.68
N ASP A 131 9.20 36.89 21.42
CA ASP A 131 10.44 37.67 21.35
C ASP A 131 10.43 38.45 20.03
N ILE A 132 9.70 39.57 20.04
CA ILE A 132 9.84 40.58 19.00
C ILE A 132 11.17 41.26 19.30
N THR A 133 12.27 40.60 18.95
CA THR A 133 13.55 41.30 18.81
C THR A 133 13.29 42.45 17.84
N GLY A 134 13.22 43.68 18.36
CA GLY A 134 12.86 44.89 17.63
C GLY A 134 13.86 45.32 16.54
N ASN A 135 14.68 44.39 16.04
CA ASN A 135 15.56 44.55 14.89
C ASN A 135 15.10 43.74 13.67
N SER A 136 13.97 43.01 13.74
CA SER A 136 13.38 42.38 12.53
C SER A 136 12.58 43.42 11.75
N THR A 137 13.27 44.24 10.96
CA THR A 137 12.68 44.98 9.84
C THR A 137 12.59 44.04 8.64
N THR A 138 11.57 43.19 8.62
CA THR A 138 11.12 42.58 7.36
C THR A 138 9.94 43.38 6.81
N GLU A 139 10.20 44.66 6.52
CA GLU A 139 9.37 45.44 5.61
C GLU A 139 9.70 44.97 4.19
N GLY A 140 9.09 43.87 3.75
CA GLY A 140 9.13 43.50 2.34
C GLY A 140 8.20 44.44 1.57
N LYS A 141 8.75 45.32 0.73
CA LYS A 141 7.93 46.13 -0.19
C LYS A 141 7.66 45.33 -1.46
N MET A 142 6.56 45.66 -2.14
CA MET A 142 6.17 45.03 -3.42
C MET A 142 7.29 45.08 -4.49
N THR A 143 8.22 46.02 -4.38
CA THR A 143 9.39 46.18 -5.26
C THR A 143 10.43 45.06 -5.09
N ASP A 144 10.49 44.42 -3.92
CA ASP A 144 11.48 43.39 -3.59
C ASP A 144 11.15 42.04 -4.26
N ILE A 145 9.92 41.87 -4.77
CA ILE A 145 9.43 40.65 -5.43
C ILE A 145 9.98 40.52 -6.88
N THR A 146 10.62 41.56 -7.42
CA THR A 146 11.10 41.62 -8.81
C THR A 146 12.62 41.41 -8.99
N ALA A 147 13.32 40.90 -7.99
CA ALA A 147 14.71 40.47 -8.17
C ALA A 147 14.73 39.04 -8.74
N CYS A 148 14.86 38.95 -10.07
CA CYS A 148 15.10 37.73 -10.84
C CYS A 148 16.46 37.08 -10.52
#